data_AF-A0A3T0YAC6-F1
#
_entry.id   AF-A0A3T0YAC6-F1
#
_cell.length_a   1.000
_cell.length_b   1.000
_cell.length_c   1.000
_cell.angle_alpha   90.00
_cell.angle_beta   90.00
_cell.angle_gamma   90.00
#
_symmetry.space_group_name_H-M   'P 1'
#
loop_
_entity.id
_entity.type
_entity.pdbx_description
1 polymer ?
#
loop_
_entity_poly.entity_id
_entity_poly.type
_entity_poly.pdbx_seq_one_letter_code
_entity_poly.pdbx_strand_id
1 'polypeptide(L)' 'MLIFMAIHHAGLAVPDVWLRYFSLSGMVDEYEVNAYLHGLVVLPPVQCDLIAHAVNELIDELPRPSRAPYSSDIDP' A
#
# COMPACT_ATOMS: atom_id res chain seq x y z
N MET A 1 9.20 -0.95 7.55
CA MET A 1 9.88 -0.90 6.24
C MET A 1 9.42 -1.99 5.24
N LEU A 2 8.28 -2.66 5.46
CA LEU A 2 7.68 -3.57 4.44
C LEU A 2 6.51 -2.89 3.71
N ILE A 3 5.71 -2.11 4.43
CA ILE A 3 4.59 -1.33 3.89
C ILE A 3 5.04 -0.38 2.78
N PHE A 4 6.15 0.36 2.99
CA PHE A 4 6.71 1.25 1.98
C PHE A 4 7.09 0.52 0.67
N MET A 5 7.67 -0.68 0.76
CA MET A 5 8.00 -1.47 -0.41
C MET A 5 6.75 -1.93 -1.15
N ALA A 6 5.69 -2.30 -0.43
CA ALA A 6 4.41 -2.68 -1.04
C ALA A 6 3.78 -1.50 -1.80
N ILE A 7 3.75 -0.31 -1.19
CA ILE A 7 3.27 0.93 -1.82
C ILE A 7 4.05 1.22 -3.10
N HIS A 8 5.39 1.17 -3.04
CA HIS A 8 6.24 1.45 -4.19
C HIS A 8 6.04 0.44 -5.33
N HIS A 9 6.00 -0.86 -5.02
CA HIS A 9 5.78 -1.90 -6.06
C HIS A 9 4.38 -1.83 -6.69
N ALA A 10 3.38 -1.45 -5.92
CA ALA A 10 2.00 -1.31 -6.38
C ALA A 10 1.74 0.04 -7.07
N GLY A 11 2.70 0.98 -7.05
CA GLY A 11 2.53 2.32 -7.62
C GLY A 11 1.48 3.16 -6.91
N LEU A 12 1.23 2.90 -5.62
CA LEU A 12 0.22 3.62 -4.84
C LEU A 12 0.73 5.01 -4.43
N ALA A 13 -0.13 6.01 -4.48
CA ALA A 13 0.17 7.33 -3.96
C ALA A 13 -0.13 7.42 -2.46
N VAL A 14 0.72 8.13 -1.70
CA VAL A 14 0.55 8.32 -0.25
C VAL A 14 -0.81 8.94 0.12
N PRO A 15 -1.36 9.93 -0.63
CA PRO A 15 -2.69 10.46 -0.32
C PRO A 15 -3.81 9.42 -0.43
N ASP A 16 -3.73 8.48 -1.37
CA ASP A 16 -4.72 7.41 -1.53
C ASP A 16 -4.67 6.42 -0.36
N VAL A 17 -3.45 6.08 0.07
CA VAL A 17 -3.21 5.25 1.26
C VAL A 17 -3.77 5.93 2.51
N TRP A 18 -3.52 7.22 2.68
CA TRP A 18 -4.06 7.99 3.80
C TRP A 18 -5.59 8.05 3.78
N LEU A 19 -6.21 8.32 2.63
CA LEU A 19 -7.67 8.40 2.51
C LEU A 19 -8.33 7.06 2.84
N ARG A 20 -7.73 5.95 2.39
CA ARG A 20 -8.22 4.60 2.72
C ARG A 20 -8.05 4.30 4.22
N TYR A 21 -6.88 4.58 4.78
CA TYR A 21 -6.61 4.46 6.21
C TYR A 21 -7.57 5.28 7.08
N PHE A 22 -7.85 6.53 6.69
CA PHE A 22 -8.79 7.40 7.37
C PHE A 22 -10.20 6.82 7.36
N SER A 23 -10.61 6.24 6.24
CA SER A 23 -11.91 5.55 6.11
C SER A 23 -12.03 4.33 7.03
N LEU A 24 -10.91 3.75 7.48
CA LEU A 24 -10.82 2.66 8.45
C LEU A 24 -10.76 3.14 9.91
N SER A 25 -11.20 4.39 10.18
CA SER A 25 -11.09 5.03 11.50
C SER A 25 -9.65 5.25 11.98
N GLY A 26 -8.74 5.51 11.03
CA GLY A 26 -7.40 5.99 11.32
C GLY A 26 -7.41 7.28 12.15
N MET A 27 -6.56 7.35 13.18
CA MET A 27 -6.55 8.44 14.16
C MET A 27 -5.43 9.46 13.93
N VAL A 28 -4.48 9.19 13.04
CA VAL A 28 -3.36 10.09 12.74
C VAL A 28 -3.60 10.86 11.44
N ASP A 29 -2.96 12.02 11.32
CA ASP A 29 -3.10 12.85 10.13
C ASP A 29 -2.23 12.36 8.95
N GLU A 30 -2.37 13.00 7.79
CA GLU A 30 -1.64 12.64 6.57
C GLU A 30 -0.13 12.82 6.73
N TYR A 31 0.31 13.83 7.49
CA TYR A 31 1.72 14.12 7.70
C TYR A 31 2.37 13.05 8.57
N GLU A 32 1.69 12.57 9.61
CA GLU A 32 2.13 11.49 10.47
C GLU A 32 2.21 10.16 9.71
N VAL A 33 1.22 9.85 8.86
CA VAL A 33 1.29 8.67 7.96
C VAL A 33 2.48 8.80 7.00
N ASN A 34 2.65 9.95 6.37
CA ASN A 34 3.77 10.17 5.45
C ASN A 34 5.13 10.05 6.17
N ALA A 35 5.26 10.62 7.36
CA ALA A 35 6.46 10.52 8.18
C ALA A 35 6.74 9.06 8.59
N TYR A 36 5.70 8.30 8.95
CA TYR A 36 5.82 6.88 9.28
C TYR A 36 6.30 6.05 8.09
N LEU A 37 5.73 6.27 6.91
CA LEU A 37 6.11 5.56 5.68
C LEU A 37 7.56 5.83 5.28
N HIS A 38 8.08 7.02 5.59
CA HIS A 38 9.50 7.39 5.39
C HIS A 38 10.40 7.03 6.58
N GLY A 39 9.88 6.37 7.62
CA GLY A 39 10.66 5.96 8.79
C GLY A 39 11.11 7.11 9.70
N LEU A 40 10.48 8.27 9.59
CA LEU A 40 10.80 9.47 10.39
C LEU A 40 10.14 9.44 11.77
N VAL A 41 9.05 8.70 11.93
CA VAL A 41 8.33 8.52 13.21
C VAL A 41 7.93 7.06 13.43
N VAL A 42 7.59 6.73 14.67
CA VAL A 42 7.03 5.43 15.06
C VAL A 42 5.59 5.64 15.50
N LEU A 43 4.66 4.96 14.84
CA LEU A 43 3.25 4.99 15.20
C LEU A 43 2.88 3.84 16.15
N PRO A 44 1.78 3.97 16.91
CA PRO A 44 1.24 2.87 17.69
C PRO A 44 0.96 1.64 16.81
N PRO A 45 1.14 0.39 17.31
CA PRO A 45 0.96 -0.82 16.50
C PRO A 45 -0.39 -0.90 15.77
N VAL A 46 -1.48 -0.52 16.44
CA VAL A 46 -2.83 -0.49 15.83
C VAL A 46 -2.90 0.43 14.60
N GLN A 47 -2.19 1.55 14.61
CA GLN A 47 -2.17 2.46 13.46
C GLN A 47 -1.33 1.88 12.33
N CYS A 48 -0.21 1.23 12.63
CA CYS A 48 0.59 0.50 11.64
C CYS A 48 -0.24 -0.60 10.95
N ASP A 49 -1.02 -1.37 11.72
CA ASP A 49 -1.85 -2.44 11.20
C ASP A 49 -2.99 -1.90 10.31
N LEU A 50 -3.61 -0.78 10.69
CA LEU A 50 -4.61 -0.11 9.85
C LEU A 50 -4.01 0.41 8.55
N ILE A 51 -2.80 0.99 8.57
CA ILE A 51 -2.10 1.42 7.35
C ILE A 51 -1.79 0.20 6.47
N ALA A 52 -1.32 -0.90 7.05
CA ALA A 52 -1.07 -2.13 6.30
C ALA A 52 -2.35 -2.68 5.67
N HIS A 53 -3.47 -2.64 6.40
CA HIS A 53 -4.77 -3.07 5.87
C HIS A 53 -5.24 -2.18 4.72
N ALA A 54 -5.13 -0.85 4.85
CA ALA A 54 -5.44 0.10 3.79
C ALA A 54 -4.62 -0.16 2.51
N VAL A 55 -3.31 -0.39 2.66
CA VAL A 55 -2.43 -0.71 1.54
C VAL A 55 -2.84 -2.03 0.86
N ASN A 56 -3.19 -3.06 1.64
CA ASN A 56 -3.63 -4.33 1.08
C ASN A 56 -4.95 -4.19 0.31
N GLU A 57 -5.93 -3.46 0.82
CA GLU A 57 -7.19 -3.22 0.09
C GLU A 57 -6.93 -2.51 -1.24
N LEU A 58 -6.06 -1.50 -1.25
CA LEU A 58 -5.71 -0.78 -2.49
C LEU A 58 -4.97 -1.69 -3.49
N ILE A 59 -4.12 -2.59 -3.01
CA ILE A 59 -3.44 -3.58 -3.87
C ILE A 59 -4.43 -4.57 -4.46
N ASP A 60 -5.40 -5.04 -3.67
CA ASP A 60 -6.41 -6.00 -4.12
C ASP A 60 -7.35 -5.42 -5.19
N GLU A 61 -7.51 -4.09 -5.21
CA GLU A 61 -8.26 -3.35 -6.24
C GLU A 61 -7.50 -3.19 -7.57
N LEU A 62 -6.17 -3.42 -7.58
CA LEU A 62 -5.38 -3.33 -8.81
C LEU A 62 -5.66 -4.51 -9.75
N PRO A 63 -5.64 -4.29 -11.08
CA PRO A 63 -5.67 -5.39 -12.03
C PRO A 63 -4.54 -6.37 -11.74
N ARG A 64 -4.86 -7.66 -11.67
CA ARG A 64 -3.83 -8.69 -11.50
C ARG A 64 -2.84 -8.59 -12.66
N PRO A 65 -1.52 -8.64 -12.39
CA PRO A 65 -0.52 -8.68 -13.45
C PRO A 65 -0.85 -9.79 -14.44
N SER A 66 -0.60 -9.54 -15.73
CA SER A 66 -0.66 -10.60 -16.72
C SER A 66 0.30 -11.71 -16.30
N ARG A 67 -0.17 -12.96 -16.42
CA ARG A 67 0.70 -14.12 -16.20
C ARG A 67 1.78 -14.09 -17.27
N ALA A 68 3.00 -14.51 -16.90
CA ALA A 68 4.04 -14.73 -17.89
C ALA A 68 3.51 -15.69 -18.97
N PRO A 69 3.66 -15.35 -20.27
CA PRO A 69 3.22 -16.23 -21.35
C PRO A 69 3.99 -17.55 -21.28
N TYR A 70 3.35 -18.66 -21.62
CA TYR A 70 4.07 -19.91 -21.81
C TYR A 70 4.86 -19.85 -23.12
N SER A 71 5.95 -20.60 -23.22
CA SER A 71 6.69 -20.71 -24.48
C SER A 71 5.83 -21.23 -25.63
N SER A 72 4.75 -21.95 -25.33
CA SER A 72 3.73 -22.41 -26.30
C SER A 72 2.75 -21.32 -26.74
N ASP A 73 2.62 -20.23 -25.99
CA ASP A 73 1.75 -19.09 -26.35
C ASP A 73 2.50 -18.07 -27.24
N ILE A 74 3.83 -18.23 -27.35
CA ILE A 74 4.72 -17.44 -28.19
C ILE A 74 4.99 -18.25 -29.46
N ASP A 75 3.95 -18.52 -30.26
CA ASP A 75 4.14 -18.96 -31.65
C ASP A 75 4.09 -17.73 -32.58
N PRO A 76 4.93 -17.64 -33.63
CA PRO A 76 5.05 -16.46 -34.49
C PRO A 76 3.81 -16.15 -35.35
#